data_AF-A0A953SLP6-F1
#
_entry.id   AF-A0A953SLP6-F1
#
_cell.length_a   1.000
_cell.length_b   1.000
_cell.length_c   1.000
_cell.angle_alpha   90.00
_cell.angle_beta   90.00
_cell.angle_gamma   90.00
#
_symmetry.space_group_name_H-M   'P 1'
#
loop_
_entity.id
_entity.type
_entity.pdbx_description
1 polymer ?
#
loop_
_entity_poly.entity_id
_entity_poly.type
_entity_poly.pdbx_seq_one_letter_code
_entity_poly.pdbx_strand_id
1 'polypeptide(L)'
;MLTAKISSQIVPVVLLVGAVVSVAALAARVGSFHLPGNNEGYSPEQPIAFSHRLHAGELLIDCLYCHSGAETSRHAGIPAASVCMNCHKFITAAWGAVRAEDDLAAEEGRKPERIVSPELQTLYTALALDETMKRDPERQTDPLEWVKVHNLPDFVFFDHRPHVNAGVSCQRCHGPV
;
A
#
# COMPACT_ATOMS: atom_id res chain seq x y z
N MET A 1 26.07 -61.52 13.45
CA MET A 1 24.93 -61.00 14.25
C MET A 1 24.86 -59.47 14.30
N LEU A 2 25.97 -58.71 14.23
CA LEU A 2 25.91 -57.23 14.23
C LEU A 2 25.27 -56.62 12.96
N THR A 3 25.54 -57.18 11.77
CA THR A 3 25.04 -56.65 10.48
C THR A 3 23.53 -56.70 10.32
N ALA A 4 22.86 -57.74 10.84
CA ALA A 4 21.39 -57.86 10.82
C ALA A 4 20.68 -56.89 11.79
N LYS A 5 21.34 -56.54 12.91
CA LYS A 5 20.81 -55.61 13.91
C LYS A 5 20.85 -54.16 13.41
N ILE A 6 21.88 -53.83 12.62
CA ILE A 6 22.04 -52.52 11.97
C ILE A 6 20.95 -52.32 10.91
N SER A 7 20.65 -53.30 10.05
CA SER A 7 19.57 -53.14 9.06
C SER A 7 18.17 -53.07 9.69
N SER A 8 17.94 -53.78 10.80
CA SER A 8 16.68 -53.75 11.56
C SER A 8 16.40 -52.39 12.23
N GLN A 9 17.43 -51.60 12.54
CA GLN A 9 17.26 -50.27 13.14
C GLN A 9 17.23 -49.15 12.10
N ILE A 10 17.79 -49.36 10.91
CA ILE A 10 17.75 -48.39 9.81
C ILE A 10 16.32 -48.21 9.27
N VAL A 11 15.59 -49.30 9.04
CA VAL A 11 14.21 -49.24 8.52
C VAL A 11 13.26 -48.38 9.39
N PRO A 12 13.17 -48.58 10.72
CA PRO A 12 12.28 -47.76 11.55
C PRO A 12 12.75 -46.31 11.64
N VAL A 13 14.06 -46.04 11.63
CA VAL A 13 14.58 -44.65 11.60
C VAL A 13 14.22 -43.96 10.29
N VAL A 14 14.37 -44.64 9.15
CA VAL A 14 13.98 -44.09 7.84
C VAL A 14 12.48 -43.84 7.76
N LEU A 15 11.65 -44.75 8.26
CA LEU A 15 10.19 -44.56 8.30
C LEU A 15 9.79 -43.40 9.22
N LEU A 16 10.45 -43.25 10.36
CA LEU A 16 10.15 -42.17 11.32
C LEU A 16 10.58 -40.81 10.78
N VAL A 17 11.76 -40.72 10.17
CA VAL A 17 12.22 -39.50 9.47
C VAL A 17 11.29 -39.17 8.30
N GLY A 18 10.91 -40.16 7.50
CA GLY A 18 9.95 -39.98 6.40
C GLY A 18 8.61 -39.46 6.89
N ALA A 19 8.06 -40.05 7.96
CA ALA A 19 6.80 -39.61 8.56
C ALA A 19 6.89 -38.17 9.09
N VAL A 20 7.98 -37.81 9.78
CA VAL A 20 8.19 -36.45 10.29
C VAL A 20 8.27 -35.44 9.14
N VAL A 21 9.01 -35.75 8.07
CA VAL A 21 9.11 -34.88 6.89
C VAL A 21 7.76 -34.74 6.18
N SER A 22 7.00 -35.84 6.03
CA SER A 22 5.66 -35.80 5.43
C SER A 22 4.68 -34.98 6.26
N VAL A 23 4.70 -35.12 7.60
CA VAL A 23 3.84 -34.34 8.50
C VAL A 23 4.22 -32.86 8.45
N ALA A 24 5.51 -32.53 8.47
CA ALA A 24 5.98 -31.14 8.35
C ALA A 24 5.57 -30.50 7.01
N ALA A 25 5.71 -31.25 5.90
CA ALA A 25 5.29 -30.78 4.58
C ALA A 25 3.77 -30.60 4.49
N LEU A 26 2.98 -31.51 5.07
CA LEU A 26 1.52 -31.38 5.13
C LEU A 26 1.11 -30.18 5.98
N ALA A 27 1.72 -29.99 7.15
CA ALA A 27 1.45 -28.86 8.03
C ALA A 27 1.75 -27.53 7.34
N ALA A 28 2.87 -27.42 6.61
CA ALA A 28 3.20 -26.23 5.83
C ALA A 28 2.18 -25.98 4.70
N ARG A 29 1.76 -27.03 3.98
CA ARG A 29 0.75 -26.92 2.90
C ARG A 29 -0.61 -26.50 3.44
N VAL A 30 -1.03 -27.04 4.57
CA VAL A 30 -2.31 -26.70 5.23
C VAL A 30 -2.24 -25.29 5.84
N GLY A 31 -1.12 -24.92 6.46
CA GLY A 31 -0.93 -23.60 7.08
C GLY A 31 -0.93 -22.46 6.08
N SER A 32 -0.44 -22.69 4.85
CA SER A 32 -0.46 -21.68 3.77
C SER A 32 -1.74 -21.72 2.92
N PHE A 33 -2.68 -22.62 3.20
CA PHE A 33 -3.91 -22.73 2.44
C PHE A 33 -4.89 -21.62 2.83
N HIS A 34 -5.22 -20.76 1.86
CA HIS A 34 -6.24 -19.73 2.01
C HIS A 34 -7.55 -20.22 1.38
N LEU A 35 -8.67 -20.01 2.08
CA LEU A 35 -9.98 -20.30 1.51
C LEU A 35 -10.20 -19.45 0.24
N PRO A 36 -10.83 -20.00 -0.81
CA PRO A 36 -11.22 -19.21 -1.97
C PRO A 36 -12.03 -17.97 -1.54
N GLY A 37 -11.58 -16.79 -1.94
CA GLY A 37 -12.18 -15.51 -1.55
C GLY A 37 -11.58 -14.84 -0.32
N ASN A 38 -10.65 -15.48 0.40
CA ASN A 38 -9.83 -14.81 1.40
C ASN A 38 -8.68 -14.06 0.70
N ASN A 39 -8.74 -12.73 0.68
CA ASN A 39 -7.72 -11.84 0.12
C ASN A 39 -6.87 -11.15 1.21
N GLU A 40 -6.81 -11.70 2.42
CA GLU A 40 -5.91 -11.22 3.47
C GLU A 40 -4.46 -11.17 2.97
N GLY A 41 -3.77 -10.07 3.25
CA GLY A 41 -2.40 -9.84 2.78
C GLY A 41 -2.28 -9.47 1.29
N TYR A 42 -3.39 -9.29 0.56
CA TYR A 42 -3.35 -8.83 -0.83
C TYR A 42 -2.79 -7.40 -0.92
N SER A 43 -1.61 -7.27 -1.52
CA SER A 43 -0.88 -6.01 -1.68
C SER A 43 -0.38 -5.84 -3.12
N PRO A 44 -1.22 -5.38 -4.06
CA PRO A 44 -0.82 -5.18 -5.44
C PRO A 44 0.08 -3.95 -5.59
N GLU A 45 0.90 -3.94 -6.64
CA GLU A 45 1.60 -2.74 -7.07
C GLU A 45 0.60 -1.67 -7.53
N GLN A 46 0.83 -0.42 -7.12
CA GLN A 46 -0.02 0.72 -7.43
C GLN A 46 0.68 1.63 -8.44
N PRO A 47 -0.07 2.44 -9.23
CA PRO A 47 0.54 3.39 -10.18
C PRO A 47 1.46 4.41 -9.49
N ILE A 48 1.13 4.78 -8.25
CA ILE A 48 1.94 5.62 -7.38
C ILE A 48 2.14 4.86 -6.07
N ALA A 49 3.38 4.79 -5.59
CA ALA A 49 3.74 4.20 -4.30
C ALA A 49 3.29 5.09 -3.12
N PHE A 50 1.99 5.32 -3.00
CA PHE A 50 1.40 6.17 -1.98
C PHE A 50 1.54 5.55 -0.58
N SER A 51 2.00 6.35 0.38
CA SER A 51 2.23 5.91 1.76
C SER A 51 1.17 6.45 2.71
N HIS A 52 0.20 5.61 3.11
CA HIS A 52 -0.74 5.95 4.18
C HIS A 52 -0.02 6.17 5.52
N ARG A 53 1.02 5.39 5.80
CA ARG A 53 1.90 5.55 6.97
C ARG A 53 2.46 6.97 7.11
N LEU A 54 2.91 7.57 6.01
CA LEU A 54 3.42 8.96 6.03
C LEU A 54 2.28 9.96 6.23
N HIS A 55 1.21 9.85 5.45
CA HIS A 55 0.15 10.86 5.43
C HIS A 55 -0.76 10.80 6.66
N ALA A 56 -1.32 9.63 6.97
CA ALA A 56 -2.23 9.45 8.09
C ALA A 56 -1.51 9.12 9.40
N GLY A 57 -0.37 8.44 9.33
CA GLY A 57 0.39 8.02 10.52
C GLY A 57 1.31 9.10 11.06
N GLU A 58 2.30 9.54 10.27
CA GLU A 58 3.32 10.50 10.73
C GLU A 58 2.82 11.95 10.69
N LEU A 59 2.13 12.33 9.62
CA LEU A 59 1.62 13.69 9.43
C LEU A 59 0.22 13.90 10.04
N LEU A 60 -0.41 12.83 10.51
CA LEU A 60 -1.73 12.87 11.17
C LEU A 60 -2.83 13.54 10.33
N ILE A 61 -2.76 13.39 9.00
CA ILE A 61 -3.82 13.85 8.11
C ILE A 61 -5.05 12.97 8.32
N ASP A 62 -6.18 13.60 8.62
CA ASP A 62 -7.43 12.90 8.90
C ASP A 62 -7.88 12.04 7.70
N CYS A 63 -8.44 10.86 7.98
CA CYS A 63 -8.88 9.90 6.96
C CYS A 63 -9.91 10.51 6.00
N LEU A 64 -10.82 11.35 6.52
CA LEU A 64 -11.94 11.92 5.78
C LEU A 64 -11.52 13.11 4.92
N TYR A 65 -10.31 13.64 5.12
CA TYR A 65 -9.75 14.65 4.22
C TYR A 65 -9.60 14.12 2.79
N CYS A 66 -9.12 12.88 2.65
CA CYS A 66 -8.98 12.21 1.35
C CYS A 66 -10.22 11.38 1.00
N HIS A 67 -10.80 10.66 1.98
CA HIS A 67 -11.91 9.75 1.78
C HIS A 67 -13.25 10.36 2.21
N SER A 68 -13.52 11.60 1.78
CA SER A 68 -14.69 12.39 2.18
C SER A 68 -16.04 11.76 1.81
N GLY A 69 -16.05 10.85 0.83
CA GLY A 69 -17.24 10.07 0.49
C GLY A 69 -17.71 9.15 1.61
N ALA A 70 -16.87 8.81 2.59
CA ALA A 70 -17.19 7.83 3.62
C ALA A 70 -18.35 8.27 4.53
N GLU A 71 -18.47 9.57 4.81
CA GLU A 71 -19.53 10.14 5.64
C GLU A 71 -20.83 10.36 4.87
N THR A 72 -20.75 10.58 3.56
CA THR A 72 -21.84 11.15 2.76
C THR A 72 -22.37 10.22 1.67
N SER A 73 -21.64 9.16 1.34
CA SER A 73 -21.94 8.23 0.26
C SER A 73 -21.78 6.78 0.71
N ARG A 74 -22.40 5.87 -0.06
CA ARG A 74 -22.23 4.42 0.10
C ARG A 74 -20.75 4.01 0.03
N HIS A 75 -19.96 4.74 -0.74
CA HIS A 75 -18.56 4.44 -1.01
C HIS A 75 -17.68 5.58 -0.50
N ALA A 76 -16.61 5.24 0.24
CA ALA A 76 -15.57 6.19 0.63
C ALA A 76 -14.90 6.87 -0.59
N GLY A 77 -14.73 6.10 -1.67
CA GLY A 77 -14.09 6.55 -2.90
C GLY A 77 -12.58 6.71 -2.78
N ILE A 78 -11.91 6.85 -3.92
CA ILE A 78 -10.51 7.26 -4.00
C ILE A 78 -10.52 8.76 -4.32
N PRO A 79 -9.71 9.59 -3.64
CA PRO A 79 -9.70 11.03 -3.90
C PRO A 79 -9.35 11.33 -5.35
N ALA A 80 -9.96 12.39 -5.89
CA ALA A 80 -9.50 12.97 -7.14
C ALA A 80 -8.08 13.52 -6.99
N ALA A 81 -7.30 13.51 -8.08
CA ALA A 81 -5.92 14.01 -8.09
C ALA A 81 -5.79 15.48 -7.63
N SER A 82 -6.87 16.27 -7.71
CA SER A 82 -6.91 17.64 -7.18
C SER A 82 -6.71 17.71 -5.67
N VAL A 83 -7.14 16.71 -4.91
CA VAL A 83 -6.92 16.64 -3.45
C VAL A 83 -5.43 16.53 -3.14
N CYS A 84 -4.71 15.70 -3.90
CA CYS A 84 -3.26 15.57 -3.79
C CYS A 84 -2.57 16.93 -4.06
N MET A 85 -3.07 17.68 -5.05
CA MET A 85 -2.51 18.96 -5.45
C MET A 85 -2.78 20.12 -4.47
N ASN A 86 -3.64 19.95 -3.47
CA ASN A 86 -3.81 20.95 -2.41
C ASN A 86 -2.49 21.21 -1.68
N CYS A 87 -1.67 20.17 -1.51
CA CYS A 87 -0.36 20.24 -0.88
C CYS A 87 0.77 20.07 -1.90
N HIS A 88 0.66 19.11 -2.82
CA HIS A 88 1.76 18.72 -3.72
C HIS A 88 2.07 19.73 -4.83
N LYS A 89 1.36 20.86 -4.92
CA LYS A 89 1.84 22.01 -5.70
C LYS A 89 3.00 22.75 -5.00
N PHE A 90 3.13 22.60 -3.68
CA PHE A 90 4.16 23.22 -2.84
C PHE A 90 5.13 22.21 -2.26
N ILE A 91 4.63 21.02 -1.85
CA ILE A 91 5.45 19.95 -1.26
C ILE A 91 5.80 18.92 -2.33
N THR A 92 7.05 18.95 -2.80
CA THR A 92 7.49 18.15 -3.95
C THR A 92 8.46 17.03 -3.63
N ALA A 93 8.93 16.92 -2.40
CA ALA A 93 9.76 15.83 -1.95
C ALA A 93 9.59 15.61 -0.44
N ALA A 94 10.12 14.49 0.06
CA ALA A 94 10.19 14.25 1.49
C ALA A 94 11.04 15.33 2.18
N TRP A 95 10.66 15.71 3.41
CA TRP A 95 11.35 16.73 4.19
C TRP A 95 12.87 16.50 4.32
N GLY A 96 13.30 15.24 4.41
CA GLY A 96 14.73 14.90 4.46
C GLY A 96 15.47 15.27 3.19
N ALA A 97 14.87 15.06 2.02
CA ALA A 97 15.48 15.39 0.73
C ALA A 97 15.56 16.91 0.51
N VAL A 98 14.51 17.64 0.92
CA VAL A 98 14.51 19.11 0.86
C VAL A 98 15.59 19.71 1.75
N ARG A 99 15.72 19.24 3.00
CA ARG A 99 16.78 19.72 3.90
C ARG A 99 18.18 19.40 3.39
N ALA A 100 18.39 18.20 2.87
CA ALA A 100 19.68 17.82 2.30
C ALA A 100 20.07 18.76 1.14
N GLU A 101 19.11 19.13 0.30
CA GLU A 101 19.34 20.09 -0.78
C GLU A 101 19.62 21.50 -0.25
N ASP A 102 18.90 21.96 0.78
CA ASP A 102 19.16 23.26 1.42
C ASP A 102 20.58 23.33 2.01
N ASP A 103 21.01 22.27 2.70
CA ASP A 103 22.34 22.17 3.30
C ASP A 103 23.43 22.18 2.22
N LEU A 104 23.28 21.38 1.17
CA LEU A 104 24.21 21.33 0.03
C LEU A 104 24.29 22.67 -0.69
N ALA A 105 23.14 23.32 -0.95
CA ALA A 105 23.11 24.62 -1.60
C ALA A 105 23.82 25.69 -0.77
N ALA A 106 23.71 25.64 0.55
CA ALA A 106 24.41 26.54 1.46
C ALA A 106 25.93 26.32 1.44
N GLU A 107 26.39 25.06 1.41
CA GLU A 107 27.82 24.72 1.27
C GLU A 107 28.41 25.21 -0.06
N GLU A 108 27.64 25.09 -1.15
CA GLU A 108 28.06 25.50 -2.49
C GLU A 108 27.85 27.00 -2.77
N GLY A 109 27.21 27.73 -1.85
CA GLY A 109 26.89 29.15 -2.03
C GLY A 109 25.88 29.43 -3.15
N ARG A 110 25.04 28.46 -3.49
CA ARG A 110 23.98 28.57 -4.50
C ARG A 110 22.59 28.64 -3.86
N LYS A 111 21.56 28.85 -4.70
CA LYS A 111 20.17 28.75 -4.24
C LYS A 111 19.72 27.28 -4.26
N PRO A 112 18.92 26.83 -3.28
CA PRO A 112 18.33 25.50 -3.30
C PRO A 112 17.49 25.28 -4.55
N GLU A 113 17.65 24.11 -5.15
CA GLU A 113 16.85 23.65 -6.28
C GLU A 113 15.60 22.93 -5.81
N ARG A 114 14.59 22.89 -6.68
CA ARG A 114 13.34 22.21 -6.39
C ARG A 114 13.49 20.71 -6.64
N ILE A 115 13.59 19.93 -5.57
CA ILE A 115 13.59 18.47 -5.67
C ILE A 115 12.15 17.97 -5.86
N VAL A 116 11.96 17.10 -6.86
CA VAL A 116 10.69 16.40 -7.12
C VAL A 116 10.91 14.91 -6.92
N SER A 117 10.09 14.26 -6.08
CA SER A 117 10.18 12.80 -5.92
C SER A 117 9.66 12.06 -7.16
N PRO A 118 10.19 10.86 -7.46
CA PRO A 118 9.72 10.06 -8.58
C PRO A 118 8.21 9.79 -8.55
N GLU A 119 7.65 9.53 -7.36
CA GLU A 119 6.22 9.27 -7.17
C GLU A 119 5.35 10.48 -7.52
N LEU A 120 5.81 11.69 -7.20
CA LEU A 120 5.09 12.92 -7.55
C LEU A 120 5.22 13.26 -9.02
N GLN A 121 6.32 12.85 -9.66
CA GLN A 121 6.48 13.02 -11.09
C GLN A 121 5.41 12.23 -11.87
N THR A 122 5.04 11.03 -11.41
CA THR A 122 3.90 10.28 -11.94
C THR A 122 2.59 11.04 -11.80
N LEU A 123 2.31 11.65 -10.63
CA LEU A 123 1.11 12.46 -10.41
C LEU A 123 1.07 13.68 -11.35
N TYR A 124 2.18 14.40 -11.48
CA TYR A 124 2.25 15.59 -12.35
C TYR A 124 2.09 15.23 -13.82
N THR A 125 2.63 14.07 -14.23
CA THR A 125 2.47 13.54 -15.58
C THR A 125 1.01 13.20 -15.87
N ALA A 126 0.34 12.49 -14.96
CA ALA A 126 -1.08 12.17 -15.03
C ALA A 126 -1.96 13.43 -15.14
N LEU A 127 -1.56 14.52 -14.47
CA LEU A 127 -2.24 15.81 -14.52
C LEU A 127 -1.83 16.72 -15.69
N ALA A 128 -0.95 16.25 -16.58
CA ALA A 128 -0.40 17.04 -17.69
C ALA A 128 0.24 18.36 -17.23
N LEU A 129 0.96 18.35 -16.10
CA LEU A 129 1.66 19.52 -15.57
C LEU A 129 3.08 19.62 -16.12
N ASP A 130 3.54 20.85 -16.37
CA ASP A 130 4.93 21.18 -16.69
C ASP A 130 5.78 21.38 -15.42
N GLU A 131 7.09 21.62 -15.59
CA GLU A 131 8.05 21.85 -14.51
C GLU A 131 7.68 23.06 -13.63
N THR A 132 6.88 23.98 -14.16
CA THR A 132 6.39 25.18 -13.49
C THR A 132 5.01 24.99 -12.83
N MET A 133 4.50 23.75 -12.76
CA MET A 133 3.18 23.37 -12.23
C MET A 133 2.01 23.96 -13.00
N LYS A 134 2.20 24.29 -14.28
CA LYS A 134 1.11 24.74 -15.16
C LYS A 134 0.65 23.59 -16.02
N ARG A 135 -0.64 23.60 -16.34
CA ARG A 135 -1.21 22.65 -17.30
C ARG A 135 -0.60 22.92 -18.67
N ASP A 136 -0.01 21.89 -19.23
CA ASP A 136 0.47 21.87 -20.60
C ASP A 136 -0.73 21.71 -21.55
N PRO A 137 -0.99 22.68 -22.44
CA PRO A 137 -2.13 22.62 -23.34
C PRO A 137 -2.00 21.53 -24.41
N GLU A 138 -0.79 21.04 -24.67
CA GLU A 138 -0.51 20.02 -25.68
C GLU A 138 -0.68 18.60 -25.12
N ARG A 139 -0.66 18.44 -23.79
CA ARG A 139 -0.84 17.16 -23.10
C ARG A 139 -2.26 16.98 -22.58
N GLN A 140 -2.76 15.75 -22.71
CA GLN A 140 -4.03 15.34 -22.12
C GLN A 140 -3.79 14.76 -20.71
N THR A 141 -4.76 14.94 -19.83
CA THR A 141 -4.74 14.31 -18.51
C THR A 141 -5.02 12.82 -18.63
N ASP A 142 -4.24 12.02 -17.92
CA ASP A 142 -4.40 10.57 -17.85
C ASP A 142 -4.82 10.17 -16.43
N PRO A 143 -6.04 9.63 -16.23
CA PRO A 143 -6.49 9.22 -14.90
C PRO A 143 -5.61 8.13 -14.29
N LEU A 144 -5.28 8.26 -13.00
CA LEU A 144 -4.55 7.22 -12.27
C LEU A 144 -5.43 5.97 -12.08
N GLU A 145 -5.05 4.86 -12.70
CA GLU A 145 -5.74 3.58 -12.62
C GLU A 145 -5.37 2.80 -11.34
N TRP A 146 -5.95 3.22 -10.21
CA TRP A 146 -5.72 2.56 -8.93
C TRP A 146 -6.22 1.11 -8.91
N VAL A 147 -5.41 0.21 -8.36
CA VAL A 147 -5.81 -1.19 -8.14
C VAL A 147 -6.51 -1.29 -6.79
N LYS A 148 -7.82 -1.55 -6.81
CA LYS A 148 -8.63 -1.61 -5.60
C LYS A 148 -8.33 -2.86 -4.78
N VAL A 149 -7.97 -2.67 -3.51
CA VAL A 149 -7.62 -3.75 -2.56
C VAL A 149 -8.86 -4.35 -1.90
N HIS A 150 -9.78 -3.50 -1.42
CA HIS A 150 -10.99 -3.95 -0.73
C HIS A 150 -12.14 -4.07 -1.73
N ASN A 151 -12.56 -5.31 -1.98
CA ASN A 151 -13.70 -5.62 -2.83
C ASN A 151 -14.65 -6.58 -2.10
N LEU A 152 -15.94 -6.31 -2.24
CA LEU A 152 -17.02 -7.20 -1.83
C LEU A 152 -17.72 -7.72 -3.10
N PRO A 153 -18.31 -8.92 -3.06
CA PRO A 153 -19.12 -9.41 -4.17
C PRO A 153 -20.27 -8.46 -4.50
N ASP A 154 -20.64 -8.36 -5.78
CA ASP A 154 -21.65 -7.38 -6.25
C ASP A 154 -23.05 -7.57 -5.64
N PHE A 155 -23.37 -8.79 -5.20
CA PHE A 155 -24.62 -9.10 -4.50
C PHE A 155 -24.63 -8.65 -3.02
N VAL A 156 -23.51 -8.15 -2.50
CA VAL A 156 -23.40 -7.61 -1.14
C VAL A 156 -23.63 -6.11 -1.16
N PHE A 157 -24.66 -5.65 -0.44
CA PHE A 157 -24.91 -4.24 -0.23
C PHE A 157 -24.20 -3.75 1.04
N PHE A 158 -23.13 -2.98 0.86
CA PHE A 158 -22.41 -2.29 1.94
C PHE A 158 -22.46 -0.78 1.73
N ASP A 159 -22.66 -0.02 2.82
CA ASP A 159 -22.77 1.45 2.83
C ASP A 159 -21.94 2.02 3.99
N HIS A 160 -21.00 2.93 3.71
CA HIS A 160 -20.10 3.49 4.73
C HIS A 160 -20.82 4.39 5.75
N ARG A 161 -21.83 5.16 5.32
CA ARG A 161 -22.47 6.20 6.13
C ARG A 161 -22.94 5.73 7.51
N PRO A 162 -23.75 4.66 7.64
CA PRO A 162 -24.23 4.23 8.95
C PRO A 162 -23.09 3.82 9.89
N HIS A 163 -21.98 3.29 9.37
CA HIS A 163 -20.83 2.87 10.17
C HIS A 163 -20.04 4.08 10.66
N VAL A 164 -19.75 5.03 9.77
CA VAL A 164 -19.03 6.25 10.11
C VAL A 164 -19.85 7.14 11.06
N ASN A 165 -21.14 7.33 10.79
CA ASN A 165 -22.04 8.13 11.63
C ASN A 165 -22.29 7.50 13.01
N ALA A 166 -22.10 6.18 13.15
CA ALA A 166 -22.13 5.50 14.44
C ALA A 166 -20.79 5.60 15.20
N GLY A 167 -19.78 6.27 14.65
CA GLY A 167 -18.47 6.45 15.27
C GLY A 167 -17.57 5.21 15.20
N VAL A 168 -17.85 4.27 14.29
CA VAL A 168 -16.96 3.11 14.08
C VAL A 168 -15.66 3.61 13.45
N SER A 169 -14.53 3.36 14.12
CA SER A 169 -13.23 3.78 13.60
C SER A 169 -12.86 3.03 12.32
N CYS A 170 -12.26 3.73 11.36
CA CYS A 170 -11.87 3.17 10.06
C CYS A 170 -10.94 1.95 10.23
N GLN A 171 -10.01 2.03 11.18
CA GLN A 171 -9.01 1.00 11.46
C GLN A 171 -9.62 -0.28 12.01
N ARG A 172 -10.84 -0.23 12.57
CA ARG A 172 -11.54 -1.44 13.03
C ARG A 172 -11.86 -2.39 11.88
N CYS A 173 -12.05 -1.85 10.67
CA CYS A 173 -12.36 -2.61 9.45
C CYS A 173 -11.17 -2.69 8.49
N HIS A 174 -10.40 -1.60 8.33
CA HIS A 174 -9.30 -1.52 7.35
C HIS A 174 -7.91 -1.82 7.95
N GLY A 175 -7.82 -2.03 9.27
CA GLY A 175 -6.55 -2.24 9.97
C GLY A 175 -5.75 -0.93 10.15
N PRO A 176 -4.51 -1.04 10.66
CA PRO A 176 -3.63 0.10 10.85
C PRO A 176 -3.00 0.53 9.51
N VAL A 177 -3.79 1.22 8.69
CA VAL A 177 -3.37 1.78 7.40
C VAL A 177 -2.33 2.90 7.55
#